data_AF-A0AA36D4L9-F1
#
_entry.id   AF-A0AA36D4L9-F1
#
_cell.length_a   1.000
_cell.length_b   1.000
_cell.length_c   1.000
_cell.angle_alpha   90.00
_cell.angle_beta   90.00
_cell.angle_gamma   90.00
#
_symmetry.space_group_name_H-M   'P 1'
#
loop_
_entity.id
_entity.type
_entity.pdbx_description
1 polymer ?
#
loop_
_entity_poly.entity_id
_entity_poly.type
_entity_poly.pdbx_seq_one_letter_code
_entity_poly.pdbx_strand_id
1 'polypeptide(L)'
;MWRPLPRLKHAIRGISACFIIRHDDERREREGSKRRPLRALTRAISAVFLNAADKFNVTAASVDESEGIKHLLQLCGQSHVYTWEEAINLKRLNSVVKINEGSFGEVYAIHSTPQAGYTNIIKVVPIDGEAPEDSFDQLTSEEVYSELLSSKLLTKLWSDIERKNSSTKCFIHLKAAYVVRGPYHPALQAAWNKYDEDEECGNANPNELYPDQVYIVFEYENGGDSLDHFKPRHPEELLSIICQIATALAAAEQALRFEHRDLHIGNVLVFKKPRPRDHVATVNGEEFCFHDAGVSVRIIDFTLARFEDEGQTHYHKLKEDDALFEGDDSEPHHQIYRDMKEFTGGNWRAYYPVTNRIWLEYLVERLCDLSKYSHNTATLRLLHRMLDELEDCSSANEFIHTTAFTRTVTYLDSLRDGNPR
;
A
#
# COMPACT_ATOMS: atom_id res chain seq x y z
N MET A 1 9.61 48.92 20.24
CA MET A 1 10.24 48.71 18.91
C MET A 1 10.63 47.24 18.86
N TRP A 2 10.48 46.58 17.71
CA TRP A 2 10.48 45.12 17.47
C TRP A 2 9.07 44.53 17.39
N ARG A 3 8.61 44.40 16.14
CA ARG A 3 7.39 43.72 15.69
C ARG A 3 7.66 42.21 15.64
N PRO A 4 6.67 41.34 15.92
CA PRO A 4 6.79 39.93 15.59
C PRO A 4 6.56 39.72 14.08
N LEU A 5 7.43 38.93 13.46
CA LEU A 5 7.31 38.45 12.08
C LEU A 5 6.10 37.47 11.95
N PRO A 6 5.46 37.38 10.77
CA PRO A 6 4.30 36.53 10.58
C PRO A 6 4.68 35.04 10.58
N ARG A 7 3.83 34.23 11.22
CA ARG A 7 3.85 32.77 11.17
C ARG A 7 3.75 32.30 9.71
N LEU A 8 4.76 31.58 9.21
CA LEU A 8 4.61 30.74 8.03
C LEU A 8 3.83 29.48 8.47
N LYS A 9 2.56 29.41 8.09
CA LYS A 9 1.77 28.18 8.04
C LYS A 9 1.89 27.66 6.62
N HIS A 10 2.71 26.65 6.34
CA HIS A 10 2.57 25.76 5.18
C HIS A 10 3.43 24.51 5.42
N ALA A 11 2.78 23.48 5.93
CA ALA A 11 3.18 22.07 5.92
C ALA A 11 1.98 21.27 6.46
N ILE A 12 0.84 21.37 5.78
CA ILE A 12 -0.35 20.56 6.06
C ILE A 12 -1.01 20.32 4.70
N ARG A 13 -0.71 19.17 4.11
CA ARG A 13 -1.50 18.44 3.09
C ARG A 13 -0.64 17.26 2.66
N GLY A 14 -0.99 16.08 3.14
CA GLY A 14 -0.25 14.84 2.86
C GLY A 14 -0.50 13.75 3.89
N ILE A 15 -1.66 13.72 4.52
CA ILE A 15 -2.15 12.57 5.30
C ILE A 15 -3.65 12.52 5.03
N SER A 16 -4.09 11.42 4.40
CA SER A 16 -5.49 11.04 4.09
C SER A 16 -6.48 12.19 3.85
N ALA A 17 -6.72 12.51 2.59
CA ALA A 17 -7.90 13.28 2.23
C ALA A 17 -8.47 12.74 0.91
N CYS A 18 -9.34 11.73 0.98
CA CYS A 18 -10.30 11.53 -0.09
C CYS A 18 -11.59 10.83 0.38
N PHE A 19 -12.46 11.55 1.10
CA PHE A 19 -13.90 11.27 1.14
C PHE A 19 -14.71 12.50 1.60
N ILE A 20 -15.40 13.20 0.68
CA ILE A 20 -16.80 13.68 0.87
C ILE A 20 -17.46 13.80 -0.51
N ILE A 21 -18.32 12.84 -0.89
CA ILE A 21 -19.36 13.09 -1.90
C ILE A 21 -20.52 13.78 -1.19
N ARG A 22 -20.70 15.09 -1.40
CA ARG A 22 -21.99 15.74 -1.13
C ARG A 22 -22.88 15.56 -2.36
N HIS A 23 -23.99 14.85 -2.16
CA HIS A 23 -25.20 15.07 -2.96
C HIS A 23 -25.69 16.50 -2.68
N ASP A 24 -25.89 17.31 -3.73
CA ASP A 24 -27.14 18.04 -3.93
C ASP A 24 -27.16 18.83 -5.26
N ASP A 25 -28.21 18.52 -6.02
CA ASP A 25 -29.14 19.35 -6.80
C ASP A 25 -28.73 20.68 -7.47
N GLU A 26 -29.27 20.81 -8.68
CA GLU A 26 -29.27 21.94 -9.60
C GLU A 26 -29.73 23.28 -8.98
N ARG A 27 -29.02 24.39 -9.30
CA ARG A 27 -29.49 25.57 -10.09
C ARG A 27 -28.79 26.91 -9.74
N ARG A 28 -28.32 27.59 -10.80
CA ARG A 28 -28.15 29.06 -11.02
C ARG A 28 -27.09 29.74 -10.14
N GLU A 29 -26.34 30.77 -10.56
CA GLU A 29 -26.56 31.83 -11.56
C GLU A 29 -25.20 32.46 -11.98
N ARG A 30 -25.20 33.25 -13.05
CA ARG A 30 -24.03 33.88 -13.71
C ARG A 30 -23.54 35.12 -12.96
N GLU A 31 -22.22 35.40 -13.08
CA GLU A 31 -21.53 36.70 -13.33
C GLU A 31 -20.04 36.45 -13.04
N GLY A 32 -19.00 36.82 -13.80
CA GLY A 32 -18.81 37.83 -14.82
C GLY A 32 -17.55 38.64 -14.46
N SER A 33 -16.34 38.26 -14.90
CA SER A 33 -15.21 39.21 -14.92
C SER A 33 -14.15 38.88 -15.98
N LYS A 34 -13.80 39.92 -16.74
CA LYS A 34 -12.97 39.95 -17.94
C LYS A 34 -11.48 40.00 -17.59
N ARG A 35 -10.62 39.22 -18.27
CA ARG A 35 -9.23 39.62 -18.57
C ARG A 35 -8.82 39.23 -20.00
N ARG A 36 -8.09 40.16 -20.63
CA ARG A 36 -7.67 40.21 -22.05
C ARG A 36 -6.45 39.29 -22.33
N PRO A 37 -6.18 38.93 -23.60
CA PRO A 37 -5.15 37.95 -23.96
C PRO A 37 -3.78 38.59 -24.18
N LEU A 38 -2.69 37.96 -23.72
CA LEU A 38 -1.33 38.32 -24.11
C LEU A 38 -0.68 37.23 -24.98
N ARG A 39 -0.78 37.43 -26.29
CA ARG A 39 0.15 36.88 -27.29
C ARG A 39 1.48 37.63 -27.15
N ALA A 40 2.38 37.19 -26.28
CA ALA A 40 3.75 37.72 -26.21
C ALA A 40 4.75 36.82 -25.44
N LEU A 41 4.60 35.50 -25.47
CA LEU A 41 5.56 34.59 -24.82
C LEU A 41 5.87 33.34 -25.67
N THR A 42 6.09 33.52 -26.97
CA THR A 42 6.39 32.40 -27.89
C THR A 42 7.66 32.63 -28.72
N ARG A 43 8.50 33.60 -28.34
CA ARG A 43 9.77 33.87 -29.02
C ARG A 43 11.01 33.87 -28.13
N ALA A 44 10.86 33.65 -26.82
CA ALA A 44 11.99 33.54 -25.89
C ALA A 44 12.41 32.09 -25.58
N ILE A 45 11.58 31.09 -25.90
CA ILE A 45 11.83 29.68 -25.55
C ILE A 45 12.76 28.98 -26.57
N SER A 46 12.77 29.37 -27.85
CA SER A 46 13.61 28.71 -28.86
C SER A 46 15.11 29.06 -28.80
N ALA A 47 15.51 30.14 -28.12
CA ALA A 47 16.93 30.55 -28.05
C ALA A 47 17.69 29.92 -26.87
N VAL A 48 16.99 29.42 -25.85
CA VAL A 48 17.61 28.75 -24.70
C VAL A 48 17.90 27.26 -24.99
N PHE A 49 17.08 26.61 -25.83
CA PHE A 49 17.23 25.18 -26.15
C PHE A 49 18.38 24.85 -27.11
N LEU A 50 18.91 25.81 -27.88
CA LEU A 50 20.00 25.55 -28.83
C LEU A 50 21.41 25.64 -28.23
N ASN A 51 21.57 26.17 -27.00
CA ASN A 51 22.88 26.32 -26.34
C ASN A 51 23.17 25.28 -25.24
N ALA A 52 22.27 24.32 -25.01
CA ALA A 52 22.48 23.23 -24.05
C ALA A 52 23.05 21.94 -24.69
N ALA A 53 23.00 21.82 -26.03
CA ALA A 53 23.40 20.61 -26.74
C ALA A 53 24.93 20.42 -26.88
N ASP A 54 25.74 21.48 -26.66
CA ASP A 54 27.20 21.43 -26.85
C ASP A 54 28.00 21.22 -25.54
N LYS A 55 27.35 20.85 -24.43
CA LYS A 55 28.04 20.55 -23.15
C LYS A 55 27.89 19.12 -22.62
N PHE A 56 27.19 18.23 -23.33
CA PHE A 56 27.11 16.81 -22.98
C PHE A 56 28.05 15.96 -23.85
N ASN A 57 29.35 16.22 -23.72
CA ASN A 57 30.39 15.23 -23.96
C ASN A 57 31.09 14.95 -22.63
N VAL A 58 30.30 14.54 -21.64
CA VAL A 58 30.83 13.89 -20.43
C VAL A 58 30.95 12.42 -20.81
N THR A 59 32.18 11.99 -21.08
CA THR A 59 32.55 10.57 -21.07
C THR A 59 31.96 9.94 -19.81
N ALA A 60 31.21 8.84 -19.97
CA ALA A 60 30.63 8.06 -18.88
C ALA A 60 31.72 7.61 -17.90
N ALA A 61 32.02 8.47 -16.92
CA ALA A 61 32.62 8.03 -15.68
C ALA A 61 31.54 7.16 -15.01
N SER A 62 31.88 5.92 -14.65
CA SER A 62 31.01 5.08 -13.84
C SER A 62 30.71 5.84 -12.55
N VAL A 63 29.49 6.34 -12.41
CA VAL A 63 29.01 6.85 -11.12
C VAL A 63 29.04 5.63 -10.19
N ASP A 64 29.89 5.68 -9.17
CA ASP A 64 29.88 4.65 -8.15
C ASP A 64 28.57 4.80 -7.37
N GLU A 65 27.68 3.84 -7.51
CA GLU A 65 26.38 3.88 -6.86
C GLU A 65 26.56 3.85 -5.33
N SER A 66 25.63 4.49 -4.61
CA SER A 66 25.60 4.42 -3.16
C SER A 66 25.46 2.97 -2.70
N GLU A 67 25.90 2.67 -1.48
CA GLU A 67 25.80 1.32 -0.93
C GLU A 67 24.35 0.83 -0.85
N GLY A 68 23.40 1.74 -0.53
CA GLY A 68 21.98 1.44 -0.52
C GLY A 68 21.44 1.05 -1.90
N ILE A 69 21.83 1.78 -2.96
CA ILE A 69 21.46 1.40 -4.34
C ILE A 69 22.07 0.05 -4.72
N LYS A 70 23.33 -0.23 -4.36
CA LYS A 70 23.97 -1.53 -4.61
C LYS A 70 23.20 -2.68 -3.95
N HIS A 71 22.74 -2.51 -2.71
CA HIS A 71 21.92 -3.49 -2.01
C HIS A 71 20.55 -3.69 -2.69
N LEU A 72 19.89 -2.61 -3.12
CA LEU A 72 18.64 -2.72 -3.88
C LEU A 72 18.82 -3.46 -5.20
N LEU A 73 19.89 -3.18 -5.95
CA LEU A 73 20.23 -3.90 -7.18
C LEU A 73 20.41 -5.40 -6.92
N GLN A 74 21.10 -5.78 -5.84
CA GLN A 74 21.25 -7.18 -5.45
C GLN A 74 19.89 -7.83 -5.15
N LEU A 75 19.00 -7.17 -4.41
CA LEU A 75 17.65 -7.68 -4.18
C LEU A 75 16.88 -7.81 -5.50
N CYS A 76 16.93 -6.82 -6.38
CA CYS A 76 16.28 -6.86 -7.68
C CYS A 76 16.88 -7.88 -8.66
N GLY A 77 18.09 -8.40 -8.38
CA GLY A 77 18.83 -9.27 -9.31
C GLY A 77 19.39 -8.50 -10.52
N GLN A 78 19.64 -7.21 -10.36
CA GLN A 78 20.19 -6.33 -11.39
C GLN A 78 21.71 -6.15 -11.23
N SER A 79 22.44 -6.12 -12.34
CA SER A 79 23.88 -5.82 -12.34
C SER A 79 24.20 -4.33 -12.40
N HIS A 80 23.23 -3.49 -12.75
CA HIS A 80 23.32 -2.04 -12.85
C HIS A 80 21.93 -1.42 -12.78
N VAL A 81 21.86 -0.12 -12.48
CA VAL A 81 20.62 0.67 -12.55
C VAL A 81 20.10 0.66 -13.99
N TYR A 82 18.82 0.34 -14.16
CA TYR A 82 18.18 0.26 -15.47
C TYR A 82 17.67 1.62 -15.94
N THR A 83 17.55 1.78 -17.25
CA THR A 83 16.63 2.75 -17.87
C THR A 83 15.18 2.25 -17.77
N TRP A 84 14.20 3.14 -17.99
CA TRP A 84 12.80 2.74 -18.03
C TRP A 84 12.54 1.60 -19.02
N GLU A 85 13.11 1.67 -20.23
CA GLU A 85 12.95 0.64 -21.26
C GLU A 85 13.55 -0.73 -20.91
N GLU A 86 14.60 -0.77 -20.09
CA GLU A 86 15.21 -2.01 -19.61
C GLU A 86 14.38 -2.66 -18.50
N ALA A 87 13.79 -1.86 -17.60
CA ALA A 87 12.96 -2.34 -16.50
C ALA A 87 11.57 -2.78 -16.98
N ILE A 88 10.84 -1.87 -17.63
CA ILE A 88 9.49 -2.13 -18.11
C ILE A 88 9.44 -1.65 -19.54
N ASN A 89 9.19 -2.57 -20.48
CA ASN A 89 9.00 -2.19 -21.87
C ASN A 89 7.62 -1.51 -22.06
N LEU A 90 7.53 -0.26 -21.62
CA LEU A 90 6.33 0.58 -21.62
C LEU A 90 5.84 0.83 -23.07
N LYS A 91 6.69 0.65 -24.10
CA LYS A 91 6.33 0.71 -25.52
C LYS A 91 5.46 -0.45 -26.00
N ARG A 92 5.42 -1.56 -25.25
CA ARG A 92 4.52 -2.71 -25.50
C ARG A 92 3.25 -2.65 -24.65
N LEU A 93 3.07 -1.62 -23.83
CA LEU A 93 1.89 -1.48 -22.98
C LEU A 93 0.77 -0.81 -23.77
N ASN A 94 -0.35 -1.52 -23.86
CA ASN A 94 -1.51 -1.07 -24.62
C ASN A 94 -2.29 0.02 -23.87
N SER A 95 -2.24 0.04 -22.54
CA SER A 95 -2.70 1.17 -21.72
C SER A 95 -2.09 1.11 -20.31
N VAL A 96 -1.78 2.30 -19.78
CA VAL A 96 -1.42 2.52 -18.37
C VAL A 96 -2.45 3.47 -17.78
N VAL A 97 -2.92 3.16 -16.57
CA VAL A 97 -3.92 3.94 -15.84
C VAL A 97 -3.42 4.13 -14.43
N LYS A 98 -3.38 5.37 -13.92
CA LYS A 98 -3.15 5.61 -12.48
C LYS A 98 -4.41 5.17 -11.75
N ILE A 99 -4.24 4.33 -10.73
CA ILE A 99 -5.36 3.75 -9.98
C ILE A 99 -5.37 4.18 -8.52
N ASN A 100 -4.23 4.64 -7.99
CA ASN A 100 -4.12 5.13 -6.64
C ASN A 100 -2.85 5.97 -6.48
N GLU A 101 -2.79 6.71 -5.39
CA GLU A 101 -1.58 7.34 -4.85
C GLU A 101 -1.24 6.69 -3.51
N GLY A 102 0.05 6.49 -3.25
CA GLY A 102 0.56 6.10 -1.94
C GLY A 102 1.36 7.26 -1.35
N SER A 103 1.63 7.19 -0.03
CA SER A 103 2.32 8.26 0.70
C SER A 103 3.69 8.65 0.11
N PHE A 104 4.36 7.70 -0.55
CA PHE A 104 5.70 7.88 -1.11
C PHE A 104 5.77 7.62 -2.62
N GLY A 105 4.64 7.46 -3.31
CA GLY A 105 4.70 7.13 -4.73
C GLY A 105 3.37 6.93 -5.41
N GLU A 106 3.45 6.45 -6.65
CA GLU A 106 2.33 6.40 -7.58
C GLU A 106 2.02 4.96 -7.96
N VAL A 107 0.72 4.62 -8.02
CA VAL A 107 0.27 3.26 -8.34
C VAL A 107 -0.47 3.24 -9.68
N TYR A 108 0.05 2.44 -10.60
CA TYR A 108 -0.52 2.30 -11.94
C TYR A 108 -0.92 0.87 -12.24
N ALA A 109 -2.02 0.71 -12.95
CA ALA A 109 -2.40 -0.56 -13.54
C ALA A 109 -1.98 -0.63 -15.01
N ILE A 110 -1.42 -1.77 -15.39
CA ILE A 110 -0.92 -2.06 -16.73
C ILE A 110 -1.82 -3.11 -17.39
N HIS A 111 -2.35 -2.77 -18.57
CA HIS A 111 -3.12 -3.70 -19.39
C HIS A 111 -2.27 -4.32 -20.50
N SER A 112 -2.24 -5.65 -20.55
CA SER A 112 -1.59 -6.39 -21.63
C SER A 112 -2.39 -6.34 -22.92
N THR A 113 -3.73 -6.27 -22.88
CA THR A 113 -4.60 -5.98 -24.04
C THR A 113 -5.86 -5.24 -23.59
N PRO A 114 -6.55 -4.46 -24.45
CA PRO A 114 -7.78 -3.76 -24.07
C PRO A 114 -8.95 -4.68 -23.64
N GLN A 115 -8.89 -5.97 -23.97
CA GLN A 115 -9.96 -6.95 -23.74
C GLN A 115 -9.68 -7.93 -22.58
N ALA A 116 -8.41 -8.13 -22.21
CA ALA A 116 -8.05 -8.79 -20.97
C ALA A 116 -7.99 -7.71 -19.88
N GLY A 117 -8.57 -7.95 -18.71
CA GLY A 117 -8.47 -7.00 -17.59
C GLY A 117 -7.01 -6.65 -17.21
N TYR A 118 -6.84 -5.82 -16.19
CA TYR A 118 -5.51 -5.44 -15.69
C TYR A 118 -4.62 -6.66 -15.49
N THR A 119 -3.40 -6.62 -16.03
CA THR A 119 -2.45 -7.73 -15.92
C THR A 119 -1.52 -7.58 -14.73
N ASN A 120 -1.00 -6.38 -14.50
CA ASN A 120 -0.03 -6.08 -13.47
C ASN A 120 -0.33 -4.73 -12.83
N ILE A 121 0.03 -4.58 -11.56
CA ILE A 121 0.05 -3.30 -10.85
C ILE A 121 1.51 -2.91 -10.68
N ILE A 122 1.86 -1.64 -10.91
CA ILE A 122 3.17 -1.11 -10.61
C ILE A 122 3.08 0.01 -9.57
N LYS A 123 3.94 -0.04 -8.55
CA LYS A 123 4.17 1.05 -7.59
C LYS A 123 5.51 1.68 -7.93
N VAL A 124 5.51 2.98 -8.23
CA VAL A 124 6.70 3.76 -8.59
C VAL A 124 7.01 4.71 -7.45
N VAL A 125 8.18 4.56 -6.84
CA VAL A 125 8.61 5.34 -5.66
C VAL A 125 9.94 6.04 -6.01
N PRO A 126 9.98 7.39 -6.06
CA PRO A 126 11.24 8.11 -6.14
C PRO A 126 12.04 7.93 -4.85
N ILE A 127 13.35 7.68 -4.99
CA ILE A 127 14.27 7.44 -3.86
C ILE A 127 15.56 8.22 -4.00
N ASP A 128 16.21 8.49 -2.88
CA ASP A 128 17.56 9.09 -2.79
C ASP A 128 17.74 10.41 -3.59
N GLY A 129 16.65 11.09 -3.95
CA GLY A 129 16.67 12.34 -4.70
C GLY A 129 16.45 13.57 -3.82
N GLU A 130 17.10 14.67 -4.18
CA GLU A 130 16.69 15.99 -3.68
C GLU A 130 15.33 16.33 -4.31
N ALA A 131 14.38 16.70 -3.47
CA ALA A 131 13.05 17.10 -3.90
C ALA A 131 13.04 18.64 -4.08
N PRO A 132 12.47 19.22 -5.16
CA PRO A 132 12.16 20.65 -5.22
C PRO A 132 11.44 21.14 -3.95
N GLU A 133 11.58 22.43 -3.58
CA GLU A 133 11.03 23.00 -2.33
C GLU A 133 9.53 22.73 -2.08
N ASP A 134 8.75 22.45 -3.14
CA ASP A 134 7.30 22.15 -3.10
C ASP A 134 6.97 20.65 -3.27
N SER A 135 7.94 19.75 -3.14
CA SER A 135 7.74 18.30 -3.31
C SER A 135 7.97 17.50 -2.01
N PHE A 136 7.58 16.23 -2.03
CA PHE A 136 7.58 15.35 -0.88
C PHE A 136 8.99 14.82 -0.57
N ASP A 137 9.29 14.63 0.71
CA ASP A 137 10.52 13.96 1.14
C ASP A 137 10.55 12.54 0.54
N GLN A 138 11.65 12.23 -0.13
CA GLN A 138 11.84 10.93 -0.74
C GLN A 138 12.36 9.93 0.28
N LEU A 139 11.90 8.69 0.17
CA LEU A 139 12.48 7.60 0.95
C LEU A 139 13.93 7.38 0.57
N THR A 140 14.74 7.07 1.58
CA THR A 140 16.11 6.61 1.36
C THR A 140 16.12 5.18 0.83
N SER A 141 17.20 4.80 0.15
CA SER A 141 17.39 3.42 -0.29
C SER A 141 17.41 2.40 0.84
N GLU A 142 17.79 2.78 2.07
CA GLU A 142 17.71 1.91 3.26
C GLU A 142 16.25 1.63 3.69
N GLU A 143 15.40 2.64 3.65
CA GLU A 143 13.97 2.50 3.98
C GLU A 143 13.25 1.62 2.97
N VAL A 144 13.45 1.90 1.68
CA VAL A 144 12.88 1.10 0.59
C VAL A 144 13.44 -0.32 0.55
N TYR A 145 14.71 -0.52 0.93
CA TYR A 145 15.29 -1.86 1.03
C TYR A 145 14.47 -2.75 1.96
N SER A 146 13.99 -2.21 3.09
CA SER A 146 13.19 -2.96 4.05
C SER A 146 11.81 -3.34 3.48
N GLU A 147 11.16 -2.44 2.73
CA GLU A 147 9.90 -2.73 2.02
C GLU A 147 10.07 -3.79 0.92
N LEU A 148 11.15 -3.70 0.14
CA LEU A 148 11.44 -4.68 -0.90
C LEU A 148 11.79 -6.05 -0.34
N LEU A 149 12.59 -6.09 0.73
CA LEU A 149 12.96 -7.34 1.39
C LEU A 149 11.72 -8.00 1.99
N SER A 150 10.89 -7.27 2.75
CA SER A 150 9.65 -7.82 3.32
C SER A 150 8.72 -8.33 2.22
N SER A 151 8.53 -7.58 1.13
CA SER A 151 7.70 -8.00 -0.01
C SER A 151 8.17 -9.34 -0.60
N LYS A 152 9.49 -9.52 -0.77
CA LYS A 152 10.08 -10.78 -1.25
C LYS A 152 9.86 -11.91 -0.24
N LEU A 153 10.11 -11.65 1.04
CA LEU A 153 9.97 -12.65 2.09
C LEU A 153 8.50 -13.08 2.24
N LEU A 154 7.55 -12.16 2.26
CA LEU A 154 6.12 -12.46 2.36
C LEU A 154 5.61 -13.18 1.10
N THR A 155 6.11 -12.82 -0.08
CA THR A 155 5.83 -13.58 -1.32
C THR A 155 6.27 -15.04 -1.21
N LYS A 156 7.43 -15.32 -0.60
CA LYS A 156 7.89 -16.71 -0.38
C LYS A 156 6.96 -17.54 0.50
N LEU A 157 6.12 -16.93 1.35
CA LEU A 157 5.11 -17.66 2.15
C LEU A 157 4.00 -18.27 1.28
N TRP A 158 3.88 -17.88 0.02
CA TRP A 158 2.92 -18.49 -0.92
C TRP A 158 3.21 -19.96 -1.22
N SER A 159 4.46 -20.37 -1.00
CA SER A 159 4.90 -21.75 -1.20
C SER A 159 5.34 -22.37 0.12
N ASP A 160 4.86 -23.57 0.40
CA ASP A 160 5.22 -24.37 1.58
C ASP A 160 6.67 -24.91 1.53
N ILE A 161 7.39 -24.65 0.43
CA ILE A 161 8.65 -25.31 0.13
C ILE A 161 9.84 -24.68 0.89
N GLU A 162 9.84 -23.35 1.07
CA GLU A 162 11.00 -22.64 1.63
C GLU A 162 10.91 -22.39 3.15
N ARG A 163 9.70 -22.26 3.72
CA ARG A 163 9.49 -21.96 5.15
C ARG A 163 8.65 -22.99 5.89
N LYS A 164 8.87 -24.27 5.54
CA LYS A 164 8.44 -25.60 6.04
C LYS A 164 7.30 -25.78 7.06
N ASN A 165 6.98 -24.79 7.88
CA ASN A 165 5.93 -24.84 8.89
C ASN A 165 4.89 -23.71 8.75
N SER A 166 5.11 -22.67 7.94
CA SER A 166 4.12 -21.60 7.76
C SER A 166 3.96 -21.19 6.30
N SER A 167 2.72 -21.12 5.83
CA SER A 167 2.37 -20.77 4.45
C SER A 167 1.06 -19.99 4.38
N THR A 168 0.98 -19.02 3.47
CA THR A 168 -0.23 -18.24 3.19
C THR A 168 -0.13 -17.53 1.83
N LYS A 169 -1.26 -17.33 1.16
CA LYS A 169 -1.37 -16.58 -0.11
C LYS A 169 -2.05 -15.22 0.06
N CYS A 170 -2.13 -14.73 1.29
CA CYS A 170 -2.86 -13.51 1.63
C CYS A 170 -2.01 -12.26 1.65
N PHE A 171 -0.68 -12.33 1.48
CA PHE A 171 0.14 -11.15 1.18
C PHE A 171 0.22 -10.96 -0.33
N ILE A 172 0.30 -9.72 -0.81
CA ILE A 172 0.42 -9.42 -2.24
C ILE A 172 1.65 -10.10 -2.86
N HIS A 173 1.48 -10.73 -4.02
CA HIS A 173 2.60 -11.35 -4.72
C HIS A 173 3.44 -10.30 -5.46
N LEU A 174 4.68 -10.11 -5.02
CA LEU A 174 5.68 -9.35 -5.77
C LEU A 174 6.21 -10.20 -6.94
N LYS A 175 5.88 -9.79 -8.17
CA LYS A 175 6.35 -10.45 -9.41
C LYS A 175 7.79 -10.08 -9.73
N ALA A 176 8.12 -8.80 -9.64
CA ALA A 176 9.44 -8.27 -9.91
C ALA A 176 9.62 -6.91 -9.21
N ALA A 177 10.86 -6.45 -9.13
CA ALA A 177 11.17 -5.08 -8.72
C ALA A 177 12.41 -4.60 -9.48
N TYR A 178 12.48 -3.29 -9.75
CA TYR A 178 13.57 -2.69 -10.54
C TYR A 178 14.02 -1.37 -9.93
N VAL A 179 15.33 -1.16 -9.85
CA VAL A 179 15.95 0.16 -9.68
C VAL A 179 16.12 0.79 -11.06
N VAL A 180 15.55 1.98 -11.23
CA VAL A 180 15.48 2.71 -12.50
C VAL A 180 16.04 4.11 -12.31
N ARG A 181 16.77 4.63 -13.30
CA ARG A 181 17.22 6.04 -13.32
C ARG A 181 16.81 6.73 -14.62
N GLY A 182 16.36 7.97 -14.52
CA GLY A 182 16.04 8.83 -15.65
C GLY A 182 14.84 9.74 -15.37
N PRO A 183 14.35 10.50 -16.36
CA PRO A 183 13.14 11.30 -16.20
C PRO A 183 11.90 10.41 -16.03
N TYR A 184 10.85 10.95 -15.40
CA TYR A 184 9.57 10.24 -15.26
C TYR A 184 9.03 9.83 -16.64
N HIS A 185 8.56 8.58 -16.76
CA HIS A 185 8.24 8.06 -18.09
C HIS A 185 6.98 8.74 -18.67
N PRO A 186 6.97 9.18 -19.95
CA PRO A 186 5.86 9.95 -20.53
C PRO A 186 4.48 9.27 -20.46
N ALA A 187 4.42 7.94 -20.54
CA ALA A 187 3.17 7.20 -20.41
C ALA A 187 2.60 7.22 -18.98
N LEU A 188 3.47 7.16 -17.96
CA LEU A 188 3.07 7.25 -16.55
C LEU A 188 2.61 8.67 -16.23
N GLN A 189 3.30 9.65 -16.78
CA GLN A 189 2.92 11.05 -16.67
C GLN A 189 1.53 11.31 -17.27
N ALA A 190 1.26 10.81 -18.47
CA ALA A 190 -0.03 10.99 -19.11
C ALA A 190 -1.17 10.37 -18.27
N ALA A 191 -0.91 9.21 -17.66
CA ALA A 191 -1.84 8.58 -16.73
C ALA A 191 -2.03 9.39 -15.43
N TRP A 192 -0.95 9.98 -14.90
CA TRP A 192 -1.02 10.85 -13.71
C TRP A 192 -1.84 12.11 -14.00
N ASN A 193 -1.57 12.82 -15.11
CA ASN A 193 -2.30 14.03 -15.48
C ASN A 193 -3.80 13.77 -15.66
N LYS A 194 -4.16 12.62 -16.24
CA LYS A 194 -5.56 12.25 -16.40
C LYS A 194 -6.24 12.02 -15.05
N TYR A 195 -5.55 11.35 -14.13
CA TYR A 195 -6.07 11.12 -12.79
C TYR A 195 -6.24 12.45 -12.05
N ASP A 196 -5.28 13.38 -12.13
CA ASP A 196 -5.36 14.71 -11.53
C ASP A 196 -6.51 15.58 -12.07
N GLU A 197 -6.91 15.37 -13.33
CA GLU A 197 -8.11 16.01 -13.89
C GLU A 197 -9.42 15.44 -13.29
N ASP A 198 -9.44 14.15 -12.96
CA ASP A 198 -10.62 13.41 -12.50
C ASP A 198 -10.74 13.41 -10.95
N GLU A 199 -9.60 13.40 -10.25
CA GLU A 199 -9.42 13.24 -8.81
C GLU A 199 -8.36 14.26 -8.33
N GLU A 200 -8.60 14.99 -7.24
CA GLU A 200 -7.59 15.93 -6.70
C GLU A 200 -6.39 15.12 -6.17
N CYS A 201 -5.25 15.12 -6.89
CA CYS A 201 -4.06 14.40 -6.43
C CYS A 201 -3.52 15.03 -5.15
N GLY A 202 -3.24 14.20 -4.16
CA GLY A 202 -2.52 14.61 -2.96
C GLY A 202 -1.03 14.82 -3.24
N ASN A 203 -0.46 14.00 -4.12
CA ASN A 203 0.97 14.02 -4.46
C ASN A 203 1.32 15.10 -5.49
N ALA A 204 2.57 15.55 -5.46
CA ALA A 204 3.12 16.52 -6.40
C ALA A 204 3.31 15.88 -7.77
N ASN A 205 3.33 16.70 -8.81
CA ASN A 205 3.47 16.20 -10.16
C ASN A 205 4.88 15.57 -10.34
N PRO A 206 5.00 14.27 -10.68
CA PRO A 206 6.29 13.59 -10.74
C PRO A 206 7.21 14.08 -11.87
N ASN A 207 6.70 14.90 -12.81
CA ASN A 207 7.53 15.58 -13.80
C ASN A 207 8.39 16.71 -13.23
N GLU A 208 8.15 17.15 -11.99
CA GLU A 208 8.95 18.18 -11.34
C GLU A 208 10.26 17.63 -10.77
N LEU A 209 10.42 16.30 -10.74
CA LEU A 209 11.62 15.61 -10.32
C LEU A 209 12.79 15.81 -11.30
N TYR A 210 14.02 15.69 -10.80
CA TYR A 210 15.22 15.89 -11.61
C TYR A 210 15.37 14.82 -12.70
N PRO A 211 16.00 15.14 -13.86
CA PRO A 211 16.15 14.20 -14.96
C PRO A 211 16.99 12.95 -14.64
N ASP A 212 17.81 12.97 -13.59
CA ASP A 212 18.66 11.88 -13.11
C ASP A 212 18.09 11.18 -11.86
N GLN A 213 16.81 11.42 -11.55
CA GLN A 213 16.09 10.79 -10.45
C GLN A 213 16.19 9.26 -10.50
N VAL A 214 16.34 8.65 -9.32
CA VAL A 214 16.29 7.20 -9.13
C VAL A 214 14.92 6.80 -8.60
N TYR A 215 14.39 5.69 -9.10
CA TYR A 215 13.13 5.11 -8.67
C TYR A 215 13.34 3.65 -8.30
N ILE A 216 12.61 3.16 -7.30
CA ILE A 216 12.26 1.75 -7.23
C ILE A 216 10.89 1.55 -7.90
N VAL A 217 10.77 0.49 -8.68
CA VAL A 217 9.52 0.10 -9.34
C VAL A 217 9.17 -1.30 -8.91
N PHE A 218 8.09 -1.44 -8.14
CA PHE A 218 7.54 -2.74 -7.76
C PHE A 218 6.52 -3.19 -8.79
N GLU A 219 6.54 -4.46 -9.18
CA GLU A 219 5.54 -5.09 -10.03
C GLU A 219 4.78 -6.14 -9.22
N TYR A 220 3.49 -5.90 -9.00
CA TYR A 220 2.60 -6.75 -8.22
C TYR A 220 1.57 -7.47 -9.11
N GLU A 221 0.99 -8.54 -8.56
CA GLU A 221 -0.30 -9.04 -9.07
C GLU A 221 -1.44 -8.02 -8.86
N ASN A 222 -2.58 -8.26 -9.50
CA ASN A 222 -3.80 -7.53 -9.20
C ASN A 222 -4.46 -8.13 -7.95
N GLY A 223 -4.49 -7.36 -6.85
CA GLY A 223 -5.09 -7.79 -5.59
C GLY A 223 -6.60 -7.56 -5.45
N GLY A 224 -7.25 -6.92 -6.42
CA GLY A 224 -8.66 -6.52 -6.35
C GLY A 224 -8.83 -5.09 -5.83
N ASP A 225 -10.02 -4.81 -5.28
CA ASP A 225 -10.37 -3.50 -4.74
C ASP A 225 -9.95 -3.40 -3.27
N SER A 226 -9.53 -2.23 -2.81
CA SER A 226 -9.27 -1.99 -1.39
C SER A 226 -10.55 -2.09 -0.56
N LEU A 227 -10.42 -2.44 0.73
CA LEU A 227 -11.54 -2.76 1.61
C LEU A 227 -12.43 -1.53 1.91
N ASP A 228 -11.89 -0.33 1.81
CA ASP A 228 -12.62 0.95 1.89
C ASP A 228 -13.62 1.14 0.72
N HIS A 229 -13.31 0.63 -0.46
CA HIS A 229 -14.17 0.65 -1.63
C HIS A 229 -14.92 -0.68 -1.85
N PHE A 230 -14.63 -1.70 -1.05
CA PHE A 230 -15.23 -3.02 -1.19
C PHE A 230 -16.71 -3.03 -0.79
N LYS A 231 -17.55 -3.51 -1.71
CA LYS A 231 -18.98 -3.71 -1.48
C LYS A 231 -19.28 -5.21 -1.34
N PRO A 232 -19.61 -5.73 -0.14
CA PRO A 232 -19.91 -7.15 0.03
C PRO A 232 -21.16 -7.53 -0.77
N ARG A 233 -21.08 -8.63 -1.51
CA ARG A 233 -22.23 -9.29 -2.17
C ARG A 233 -23.10 -10.00 -1.14
N HIS A 234 -22.42 -10.64 -0.19
CA HIS A 234 -23.03 -11.36 0.92
C HIS A 234 -22.26 -11.07 2.21
N PRO A 235 -22.92 -11.00 3.37
CA PRO A 235 -22.29 -10.71 4.66
C PRO A 235 -21.14 -11.66 5.04
N GLU A 236 -21.25 -12.92 4.62
CA GLU A 236 -20.27 -13.98 4.88
C GLU A 236 -18.88 -13.66 4.28
N GLU A 237 -18.80 -12.81 3.25
CA GLU A 237 -17.53 -12.34 2.70
C GLU A 237 -16.70 -11.60 3.77
N LEU A 238 -17.35 -10.85 4.68
CA LEU A 238 -16.69 -10.11 5.75
C LEU A 238 -16.02 -11.04 6.77
N LEU A 239 -16.70 -12.14 7.12
CA LEU A 239 -16.15 -13.17 8.01
C LEU A 239 -14.95 -13.88 7.36
N SER A 240 -15.07 -14.22 6.08
CA SER A 240 -13.97 -14.83 5.32
C SER A 240 -12.76 -13.90 5.24
N ILE A 241 -12.97 -12.60 4.99
CA ILE A 241 -11.90 -11.60 4.93
C ILE A 241 -11.11 -11.58 6.24
N ILE A 242 -11.76 -11.44 7.39
CA ILE A 242 -11.02 -11.37 8.67
C ILE A 242 -10.33 -12.69 9.01
N CYS A 243 -10.94 -13.85 8.73
CA CYS A 243 -10.29 -15.14 8.96
C CYS A 243 -9.04 -15.33 8.08
N GLN A 244 -9.08 -14.87 6.82
CA GLN A 244 -7.93 -14.86 5.92
C GLN A 244 -6.81 -13.94 6.43
N ILE A 245 -7.14 -12.73 6.90
CA ILE A 245 -6.15 -11.79 7.46
C ILE A 245 -5.52 -12.36 8.73
N ALA A 246 -6.32 -12.87 9.67
CA ALA A 246 -5.83 -13.44 10.93
C ALA A 246 -4.85 -14.60 10.71
N THR A 247 -5.21 -15.56 9.84
CA THR A 247 -4.31 -16.68 9.51
C THR A 247 -3.06 -16.24 8.76
N ALA A 248 -3.13 -15.20 7.92
CA ALA A 248 -1.98 -14.64 7.24
C ALA A 248 -0.98 -13.97 8.19
N LEU A 249 -1.49 -13.14 9.10
CA LEU A 249 -0.66 -12.48 10.12
C LEU A 249 -0.03 -13.52 11.05
N ALA A 250 -0.80 -14.51 11.52
CA ALA A 250 -0.27 -15.60 12.33
C ALA A 250 0.85 -16.37 11.60
N ALA A 251 0.66 -16.71 10.31
CA ALA A 251 1.70 -17.37 9.51
C ALA A 251 2.99 -16.52 9.42
N ALA A 252 2.86 -15.21 9.23
CA ALA A 252 3.99 -14.30 9.16
C ALA A 252 4.65 -14.04 10.52
N GLU A 253 3.88 -13.97 11.62
CA GLU A 253 4.40 -13.93 12.99
C GLU A 253 5.29 -15.14 13.26
N GLN A 254 4.83 -16.34 12.91
CA GLN A 254 5.61 -17.58 13.10
C GLN A 254 6.84 -17.64 12.20
N ALA A 255 6.72 -17.21 10.94
CA ALA A 255 7.80 -17.36 9.97
C ALA A 255 8.90 -16.29 10.11
N LEU A 256 8.52 -15.06 10.50
CA LEU A 256 9.34 -13.86 10.35
C LEU A 256 9.29 -12.94 11.58
N ARG A 257 8.58 -13.30 12.65
CA ARG A 257 8.28 -12.40 13.77
C ARG A 257 7.75 -11.05 13.25
N PHE A 258 6.84 -11.17 12.30
CA PHE A 258 6.31 -10.07 11.51
C PHE A 258 5.31 -9.22 12.28
N GLU A 259 5.36 -7.92 12.08
CA GLU A 259 4.35 -6.93 12.46
C GLU A 259 4.09 -6.03 11.25
N HIS A 260 2.83 -5.85 10.85
CA HIS A 260 2.49 -5.00 9.70
C HIS A 260 2.65 -3.50 10.03
N ARG A 261 2.16 -3.11 11.21
CA ARG A 261 2.17 -1.75 11.77
C ARG A 261 1.42 -0.66 10.98
N ASP A 262 0.75 -1.04 9.89
CA ASP A 262 0.00 -0.09 9.08
C ASP A 262 -1.17 -0.76 8.33
N LEU A 263 -1.90 -1.64 9.02
CA LEU A 263 -2.91 -2.48 8.36
C LEU A 263 -4.30 -1.83 8.40
N HIS A 264 -4.39 -0.59 7.92
CA HIS A 264 -5.69 0.07 7.74
C HIS A 264 -6.45 -0.54 6.56
N ILE A 265 -7.74 -0.20 6.40
CA ILE A 265 -8.61 -0.79 5.37
C ILE A 265 -8.13 -0.55 3.93
N GLY A 266 -7.34 0.51 3.69
CA GLY A 266 -6.70 0.76 2.39
C GLY A 266 -5.65 -0.29 2.03
N ASN A 267 -4.99 -0.87 3.04
CA ASN A 267 -3.94 -1.88 2.88
C ASN A 267 -4.45 -3.33 2.85
N VAL A 268 -5.77 -3.50 2.73
CA VAL A 268 -6.42 -4.79 2.53
C VAL A 268 -7.14 -4.77 1.19
N LEU A 269 -6.59 -5.46 0.20
CA LEU A 269 -7.24 -5.67 -1.09
C LEU A 269 -8.08 -6.95 -1.07
N VAL A 270 -9.24 -6.91 -1.72
CA VAL A 270 -10.19 -8.02 -1.81
C VAL A 270 -10.53 -8.30 -3.27
N PHE A 271 -10.14 -9.48 -3.74
CA PHE A 271 -10.49 -9.96 -5.06
C PHE A 271 -11.73 -10.86 -5.02
N LYS A 272 -12.77 -10.51 -5.77
CA LYS A 272 -13.98 -11.33 -5.92
C LYS A 272 -13.75 -12.47 -6.90
N LYS A 273 -13.80 -13.70 -6.40
CA LYS A 273 -13.63 -14.91 -7.20
C LYS A 273 -14.92 -15.23 -7.97
N PRO A 274 -14.83 -15.83 -9.17
CA PRO A 274 -15.99 -16.31 -9.91
C PRO A 274 -16.80 -17.39 -9.16
N ARG A 275 -16.12 -18.18 -8.31
CA ARG A 275 -16.74 -19.21 -7.47
C ARG A 275 -15.99 -19.31 -6.14
N PRO A 276 -16.70 -19.58 -5.02
CA PRO A 276 -16.09 -19.92 -3.76
C PRO A 276 -15.19 -21.16 -3.83
N ARG A 277 -14.19 -21.21 -2.95
CA ARG A 277 -13.24 -22.30 -2.76
C ARG A 277 -12.82 -22.38 -1.29
N ASP A 278 -11.94 -23.31 -1.00
CA ASP A 278 -11.30 -23.38 0.31
C ASP A 278 -10.09 -22.45 0.34
N HIS A 279 -10.02 -21.62 1.37
CA HIS A 279 -8.79 -20.97 1.81
C HIS A 279 -7.98 -21.97 2.61
N VAL A 280 -6.66 -21.98 2.39
CA VAL A 280 -5.72 -22.84 3.11
C VAL A 280 -4.52 -22.01 3.53
N ALA A 281 -4.17 -22.09 4.80
CA ALA A 281 -2.94 -21.55 5.37
C ALA A 281 -2.33 -22.56 6.33
N THR A 282 -1.00 -22.58 6.42
CA THR A 282 -0.28 -23.35 7.45
C THR A 282 0.30 -22.37 8.45
N VAL A 283 0.13 -22.63 9.75
CA VAL A 283 0.72 -21.83 10.83
C VAL A 283 1.43 -22.78 11.79
N ASN A 284 2.75 -22.69 11.86
CA ASN A 284 3.59 -23.56 12.70
C ASN A 284 3.30 -25.07 12.57
N GLY A 285 3.03 -25.54 11.34
CA GLY A 285 2.75 -26.93 10.99
C GLY A 285 1.28 -27.33 11.11
N GLU A 286 0.41 -26.47 11.63
CA GLU A 286 -1.03 -26.68 11.69
C GLU A 286 -1.71 -26.09 10.44
N GLU A 287 -2.58 -26.88 9.80
CA GLU A 287 -3.34 -26.45 8.62
C GLU A 287 -4.69 -25.85 9.04
N PHE A 288 -4.94 -24.63 8.58
CA PHE A 288 -6.22 -23.94 8.69
C PHE A 288 -6.89 -23.91 7.32
N CYS A 289 -7.97 -24.67 7.18
CA CYS A 289 -8.74 -24.79 5.94
C CYS A 289 -10.20 -24.40 6.18
N PHE A 290 -10.73 -23.44 5.43
CA PHE A 290 -12.12 -22.99 5.56
C PHE A 290 -12.68 -22.38 4.27
N HIS A 291 -13.99 -22.37 4.12
CA HIS A 291 -14.67 -21.80 2.95
C HIS A 291 -14.45 -20.29 2.81
N ASP A 292 -14.01 -19.84 1.63
CA ASP A 292 -13.56 -18.48 1.38
C ASP A 292 -14.67 -17.48 1.03
N ALA A 293 -15.93 -17.91 1.01
CA ALA A 293 -17.10 -17.10 0.64
C ALA A 293 -16.99 -16.40 -0.75
N GLY A 294 -16.13 -16.88 -1.63
CA GLY A 294 -15.93 -16.31 -2.96
C GLY A 294 -15.02 -15.08 -2.99
N VAL A 295 -14.20 -14.84 -1.97
CA VAL A 295 -13.23 -13.74 -1.91
C VAL A 295 -11.81 -14.22 -1.59
N SER A 296 -10.80 -13.50 -2.08
CA SER A 296 -9.40 -13.63 -1.60
C SER A 296 -8.85 -12.31 -1.16
N VAL A 297 -8.16 -12.32 -0.03
CA VAL A 297 -7.47 -11.16 0.52
C VAL A 297 -6.04 -11.05 -0.04
N ARG A 298 -5.57 -9.81 -0.24
CA ARG A 298 -4.16 -9.44 -0.37
C ARG A 298 -3.83 -8.27 0.55
N ILE A 299 -2.96 -8.52 1.51
CA ILE A 299 -2.36 -7.51 2.38
C ILE A 299 -1.21 -6.85 1.61
N ILE A 300 -1.20 -5.52 1.59
CA ILE A 300 -0.24 -4.69 0.85
C ILE A 300 0.44 -3.68 1.80
N ASP A 301 1.42 -2.96 1.27
CA ASP A 301 2.16 -1.88 1.90
C ASP A 301 2.89 -2.25 3.19
N PHE A 302 4.17 -2.58 3.04
CA PHE A 302 5.02 -3.02 4.13
C PHE A 302 6.03 -1.95 4.55
N THR A 303 5.76 -0.68 4.22
CA THR A 303 6.67 0.43 4.47
C THR A 303 7.02 0.56 5.96
N LEU A 304 6.02 0.42 6.84
CA LEU A 304 6.19 0.50 8.31
C LEU A 304 6.43 -0.85 8.99
N ALA A 305 6.50 -1.93 8.21
CA ALA A 305 6.55 -3.28 8.76
C ALA A 305 7.83 -3.54 9.56
N ARG A 306 7.73 -4.48 10.51
CA ARG A 306 8.86 -5.02 11.26
C ARG A 306 8.93 -6.52 11.09
N PHE A 307 10.13 -7.04 10.87
CA PHE A 307 10.35 -8.48 10.72
C PHE A 307 11.79 -8.87 11.03
N GLU A 308 12.03 -10.17 11.14
CA GLU A 308 13.34 -10.78 11.26
C GLU A 308 13.66 -11.65 10.06
N ASP A 309 14.87 -11.49 9.53
CA ASP A 309 15.42 -12.30 8.44
C ASP A 309 16.87 -12.65 8.77
N GLU A 310 17.23 -13.93 8.70
CA GLU A 310 18.58 -14.44 9.00
C GLU A 310 19.20 -13.90 10.33
N GLY A 311 18.36 -13.68 11.36
CA GLY A 311 18.78 -13.17 12.66
C GLY A 311 18.97 -11.64 12.72
N GLN A 312 18.70 -10.92 11.63
CA GLN A 312 18.65 -9.46 11.60
C GLN A 312 17.23 -8.96 11.73
N THR A 313 17.06 -7.81 12.39
CA THR A 313 15.76 -7.15 12.54
C THR A 313 15.67 -5.96 11.60
N HIS A 314 14.66 -5.96 10.74
CA HIS A 314 14.31 -4.91 9.82
C HIS A 314 13.05 -4.21 10.32
N TYR A 315 13.06 -2.87 10.32
CA TYR A 315 11.93 -2.05 10.78
C TYR A 315 12.12 -0.59 10.33
N HIS A 316 11.02 0.13 10.17
CA HIS A 316 11.05 1.57 9.95
C HIS A 316 11.18 2.33 11.29
N LYS A 317 12.03 3.37 11.32
CA LYS A 317 12.29 4.17 12.54
C LYS A 317 11.22 5.25 12.72
N LEU A 318 10.07 4.85 13.22
CA LEU A 318 8.93 5.73 13.53
C LEU A 318 9.17 6.78 14.63
N LYS A 319 10.38 6.89 15.23
CA LYS A 319 10.62 7.78 16.36
C LYS A 319 10.75 9.26 15.95
N GLU A 320 10.95 9.52 14.66
CA GLU A 320 11.22 10.86 14.13
C GLU A 320 10.00 11.47 13.42
N ASP A 321 8.93 10.70 13.25
CA ASP A 321 7.70 11.12 12.58
C ASP A 321 6.61 11.43 13.62
N ASP A 322 6.66 12.63 14.18
CA ASP A 322 5.61 13.11 15.09
C ASP A 322 4.27 13.27 14.34
N ALA A 323 4.29 13.52 13.02
CA ALA A 323 3.10 13.75 12.22
C ALA A 323 2.20 12.49 12.15
N LEU A 324 2.80 11.29 12.09
CA LEU A 324 2.05 10.03 12.12
C LEU A 324 1.20 9.88 13.39
N PHE A 325 1.68 10.37 14.53
CA PHE A 325 0.98 10.27 15.83
C PHE A 325 0.10 11.47 16.16
N GLU A 326 0.31 12.59 15.45
CA GLU A 326 -0.49 13.82 15.52
C GLU A 326 -1.69 13.82 14.55
N GLY A 327 -1.91 12.73 13.83
CA GLY A 327 -2.99 12.57 12.86
C GLY A 327 -4.39 12.89 13.40
N ASP A 328 -5.30 13.25 12.49
CA ASP A 328 -6.66 13.68 12.79
C ASP A 328 -7.45 12.62 13.57
N ASP A 329 -8.00 13.03 14.72
CA ASP A 329 -8.87 12.21 15.57
C ASP A 329 -10.16 11.75 14.86
N SER A 330 -10.49 12.34 13.70
CA SER A 330 -11.60 11.89 12.87
C SER A 330 -11.34 10.55 12.16
N GLU A 331 -10.07 10.14 12.01
CA GLU A 331 -9.71 8.89 11.34
C GLU A 331 -9.30 7.82 12.37
N PRO A 332 -10.09 6.73 12.53
CA PRO A 332 -9.87 5.78 13.64
C PRO A 332 -8.50 5.07 13.61
N HIS A 333 -7.86 4.99 12.45
CA HIS A 333 -6.54 4.35 12.33
C HIS A 333 -5.42 5.18 12.97
N HIS A 334 -5.57 6.50 13.11
CA HIS A 334 -4.59 7.34 13.82
C HIS A 334 -4.47 6.98 15.30
N GLN A 335 -5.58 6.54 15.92
CA GLN A 335 -5.54 6.04 17.29
C GLN A 335 -4.69 4.78 17.41
N ILE A 336 -4.72 3.89 16.42
CA ILE A 336 -3.92 2.66 16.40
C ILE A 336 -2.42 2.97 16.41
N TYR A 337 -1.96 4.03 15.71
CA TYR A 337 -0.56 4.46 15.81
C TYR A 337 -0.18 4.87 17.22
N ARG A 338 -1.05 5.61 17.93
CA ARG A 338 -0.83 6.02 19.32
C ARG A 338 -0.79 4.82 20.26
N ASP A 339 -1.70 3.87 20.07
CA ASP A 339 -1.75 2.64 20.86
C ASP A 339 -0.48 1.80 20.63
N MET A 340 -0.03 1.64 19.39
CA MET A 340 1.25 0.98 19.10
C MET A 340 2.43 1.68 19.80
N LYS A 341 2.47 3.02 19.79
CA LYS A 341 3.53 3.79 20.45
C LYS A 341 3.52 3.54 21.97
N GLU A 342 2.35 3.44 22.58
CA GLU A 342 2.18 3.09 23.99
C GLU A 342 2.65 1.66 24.28
N PHE A 343 2.14 0.66 23.55
CA PHE A 343 2.50 -0.75 23.74
C PHE A 343 3.99 -1.03 23.54
N THR A 344 4.61 -0.36 22.57
CA THR A 344 6.04 -0.54 22.27
C THR A 344 6.95 0.28 23.19
N GLY A 345 6.41 1.25 23.94
CA GLY A 345 7.21 2.26 24.64
C GLY A 345 8.14 3.03 23.71
N GLY A 346 7.79 3.14 22.43
CA GLY A 346 8.62 3.70 21.36
C GLY A 346 9.80 2.80 20.91
N ASN A 347 9.87 1.55 21.37
CA ASN A 347 10.89 0.59 20.92
C ASN A 347 10.45 -0.17 19.66
N TRP A 348 10.44 0.53 18.53
CA TRP A 348 10.02 -0.04 17.24
C TRP A 348 10.91 -1.19 16.74
N ARG A 349 12.10 -1.39 17.30
CA ARG A 349 12.97 -2.52 16.94
C ARG A 349 12.51 -3.85 17.57
N ALA A 350 12.01 -3.80 18.80
CA ALA A 350 11.58 -5.01 19.49
C ALA A 350 10.33 -5.62 18.84
N TYR A 351 10.07 -6.89 19.17
CA TYR A 351 8.94 -7.64 18.64
C TYR A 351 7.74 -7.52 19.57
N TYR A 352 6.65 -6.98 19.04
CA TYR A 352 5.39 -6.74 19.72
C TYR A 352 4.23 -7.22 18.85
N PRO A 353 3.92 -8.53 18.78
CA PRO A 353 2.83 -9.05 17.96
C PRO A 353 1.45 -8.50 18.35
N VAL A 354 1.33 -7.87 19.52
CA VAL A 354 0.16 -7.11 19.93
C VAL A 354 -0.20 -6.00 18.93
N THR A 355 0.76 -5.50 18.14
CA THR A 355 0.49 -4.52 17.07
C THR A 355 -0.38 -5.13 15.96
N ASN A 356 -0.14 -6.38 15.55
CA ASN A 356 -1.01 -7.07 14.60
C ASN A 356 -2.41 -7.32 15.18
N ARG A 357 -2.48 -7.64 16.48
CA ARG A 357 -3.75 -7.84 17.19
C ARG A 357 -4.61 -6.57 17.20
N ILE A 358 -4.06 -5.40 17.54
CA ILE A 358 -4.86 -4.15 17.52
C ILE A 358 -5.26 -3.73 16.11
N TRP A 359 -4.46 -4.06 15.10
CA TRP A 359 -4.88 -3.90 13.71
C TRP A 359 -6.02 -4.87 13.33
N LEU A 360 -6.02 -6.11 13.84
CA LEU A 360 -7.16 -7.03 13.67
C LEU A 360 -8.42 -6.48 14.36
N GLU A 361 -8.30 -5.92 15.57
CA GLU A 361 -9.43 -5.26 16.27
C GLU A 361 -10.00 -4.14 15.42
N TYR A 362 -9.14 -3.21 14.97
CA TYR A 362 -9.51 -2.14 14.06
C TYR A 362 -10.26 -2.66 12.82
N LEU A 363 -9.72 -3.70 12.16
CA LEU A 363 -10.34 -4.28 10.97
C LEU A 363 -11.71 -4.90 11.29
N VAL A 364 -11.85 -5.62 12.41
CA VAL A 364 -13.14 -6.20 12.81
C VAL A 364 -14.17 -5.09 13.07
N GLU A 365 -13.80 -3.99 13.71
CA GLU A 365 -14.69 -2.84 13.87
C GLU A 365 -15.14 -2.25 12.53
N ARG A 366 -14.21 -2.07 11.59
CA ARG A 366 -14.55 -1.59 10.23
C ARG A 366 -15.49 -2.58 9.51
N LEU A 367 -15.27 -3.87 9.67
CA LEU A 367 -16.14 -4.91 9.12
C LEU A 367 -17.52 -4.93 9.79
N CYS A 368 -17.62 -4.64 11.09
CA CYS A 368 -18.89 -4.45 11.79
C CYS A 368 -19.68 -3.29 11.16
N ASP A 369 -19.02 -2.17 10.87
CA ASP A 369 -19.64 -1.03 10.22
C ASP A 369 -20.15 -1.38 8.82
N LEU A 370 -19.36 -2.10 8.02
CA LEU A 370 -19.79 -2.61 6.70
C LEU A 370 -20.96 -3.61 6.82
N SER A 371 -20.97 -4.45 7.85
CA SER A 371 -22.02 -5.45 8.08
C SER A 371 -23.35 -4.83 8.47
N LYS A 372 -23.38 -3.66 9.15
CA LYS A 372 -24.63 -2.98 9.56
C LYS A 372 -25.53 -2.69 8.37
N TYR A 373 -24.97 -2.37 7.21
CA TYR A 373 -25.73 -2.11 5.98
C TYR A 373 -26.41 -3.36 5.42
N SER A 374 -25.91 -4.55 5.74
CA SER A 374 -26.42 -5.83 5.21
C SER A 374 -27.55 -6.46 6.03
N HIS A 375 -27.88 -5.91 7.21
CA HIS A 375 -28.91 -6.40 8.13
C HIS A 375 -28.77 -7.88 8.57
N ASN A 376 -27.60 -8.51 8.37
CA ASN A 376 -27.35 -9.89 8.79
C ASN A 376 -26.87 -9.95 10.26
N THR A 377 -27.75 -10.41 11.14
CA THR A 377 -27.51 -10.50 12.58
C THR A 377 -26.57 -11.64 12.97
N ALA A 378 -26.38 -12.67 12.14
CA ALA A 378 -25.44 -13.75 12.44
C ALA A 378 -24.00 -13.30 12.24
N THR A 379 -23.71 -12.66 11.10
CA THR A 379 -22.39 -12.10 10.79
C THR A 379 -21.97 -11.07 11.84
N LEU A 380 -22.83 -10.10 12.14
CA LEU A 380 -22.51 -9.07 13.14
C LEU A 380 -22.27 -9.66 14.54
N ARG A 381 -23.02 -10.70 14.94
CA ARG A 381 -22.78 -11.40 16.22
C ARG A 381 -21.44 -12.13 16.26
N LEU A 382 -21.02 -12.72 15.14
CA LEU A 382 -19.72 -13.40 15.06
C LEU A 382 -18.57 -12.39 15.10
N LEU A 383 -18.69 -11.27 14.39
CA LEU A 383 -17.71 -10.18 14.44
C LEU A 383 -17.59 -9.57 15.84
N HIS A 384 -18.70 -9.27 16.53
CA HIS A 384 -18.63 -8.79 17.92
C HIS A 384 -17.95 -9.79 18.85
N ARG A 385 -18.23 -11.09 18.71
CA ARG A 385 -17.52 -12.10 19.52
C ARG A 385 -16.02 -12.14 19.22
N MET A 386 -15.63 -11.90 17.96
CA MET A 386 -14.22 -11.79 17.60
C MET A 386 -13.56 -10.59 18.28
N LEU A 387 -14.24 -9.44 18.40
CA LEU A 387 -13.75 -8.31 19.20
C LEU A 387 -13.57 -8.70 20.67
N ASP A 388 -14.60 -9.30 21.28
CA ASP A 388 -14.56 -9.69 22.70
C ASP A 388 -13.36 -10.61 23.01
N GLU A 389 -13.06 -11.59 22.13
CA GLU A 389 -11.95 -12.53 22.34
C GLU A 389 -10.58 -11.98 21.88
N LEU A 390 -10.53 -10.96 21.02
CA LEU A 390 -9.27 -10.29 20.61
C LEU A 390 -8.66 -9.46 21.76
N GLU A 391 -9.48 -8.88 22.63
CA GLU A 391 -9.03 -8.10 23.78
C GLU A 391 -8.11 -8.91 24.71
N ASP A 392 -8.37 -10.22 24.84
CA ASP A 392 -7.61 -11.13 25.69
C ASP A 392 -6.39 -11.77 24.98
N CYS A 393 -6.25 -11.57 23.66
CA CYS A 393 -5.15 -12.14 22.89
C CYS A 393 -3.88 -11.26 22.98
N SER A 394 -2.72 -11.88 22.75
CA SER A 394 -1.43 -11.17 22.65
C SER A 394 -0.90 -11.05 21.21
N SER A 395 -1.50 -11.76 20.25
CA SER A 395 -1.02 -11.90 18.88
C SER A 395 -2.12 -12.39 17.93
N ALA A 396 -1.90 -12.28 16.61
CA ALA A 396 -2.79 -12.91 15.63
C ALA A 396 -2.75 -14.44 15.75
N ASN A 397 -1.58 -15.01 16.07
CA ASN A 397 -1.43 -16.43 16.32
C ASN A 397 -2.27 -16.95 17.48
N GLU A 398 -2.39 -16.20 18.57
CA GLU A 398 -3.29 -16.60 19.68
C GLU A 398 -4.75 -16.51 19.25
N PHE A 399 -5.11 -15.45 18.51
CA PHE A 399 -6.48 -15.24 18.04
C PHE A 399 -7.03 -16.38 17.18
N ILE A 400 -6.23 -16.97 16.29
CA ILE A 400 -6.71 -18.06 15.42
C ILE A 400 -7.05 -19.36 16.17
N HIS A 401 -6.67 -19.49 17.45
CA HIS A 401 -7.03 -20.62 18.32
C HIS A 401 -8.21 -20.31 19.25
N THR A 402 -8.82 -19.13 19.13
CA THR A 402 -9.96 -18.72 19.95
C THR A 402 -11.25 -19.45 19.57
N THR A 403 -12.22 -19.43 20.48
CA THR A 403 -13.55 -20.00 20.22
C THR A 403 -14.30 -19.16 19.20
N ALA A 404 -14.12 -17.83 19.22
CA ALA A 404 -14.67 -16.91 18.24
C ALA A 404 -14.23 -17.29 16.83
N PHE A 405 -12.93 -17.42 16.59
CA PHE A 405 -12.38 -17.80 15.29
C PHE A 405 -12.91 -19.16 14.83
N THR A 406 -12.83 -20.17 15.69
CA THR A 406 -13.28 -21.54 15.37
C THR A 406 -14.78 -21.59 15.00
N ARG A 407 -15.62 -20.84 15.72
CA ARG A 407 -17.06 -20.76 15.42
C ARG A 407 -17.33 -20.03 14.10
N THR A 408 -16.58 -18.99 13.79
CA THR A 408 -16.69 -18.27 12.51
C THR A 408 -16.30 -19.17 11.35
N VAL A 409 -15.21 -19.92 11.46
CA VAL A 409 -14.81 -20.92 10.46
C VAL A 409 -15.88 -22.00 10.29
N THR A 410 -16.42 -22.53 11.39
CA THR A 410 -17.50 -23.52 11.33
C THR A 410 -18.75 -22.98 10.62
N TYR A 411 -19.10 -21.71 10.87
CA TYR A 411 -20.20 -21.04 10.18
C TYR A 411 -19.91 -20.87 8.68
N LEU A 412 -18.71 -20.45 8.30
CA LEU A 412 -18.29 -20.33 6.90
C LEU A 412 -18.38 -21.68 6.17
N ASP A 413 -17.92 -22.77 6.80
CA ASP A 413 -17.97 -24.09 6.19
C ASP A 413 -19.39 -24.63 6.02
N SER A 414 -20.34 -24.23 6.87
CA SER A 414 -21.76 -24.59 6.72
C SER A 414 -22.39 -24.05 5.42
N LEU A 415 -21.79 -23.03 4.80
CA LEU A 415 -22.25 -22.45 3.53
C LEU A 415 -22.06 -23.41 2.35
N ARG A 416 -21.14 -24.37 2.45
CA ARG A 416 -20.87 -25.39 1.41
C ARG A 416 -22.12 -26.20 1.07
N ASP A 417 -22.95 -26.46 2.08
CA ASP A 417 -24.11 -27.34 1.99
C ASP A 417 -25.40 -26.60 1.60
N GLY A 418 -25.31 -25.28 1.33
CA GLY A 418 -26.47 -24.44 1.02
C GLY A 418 -27.47 -24.31 2.16
N ASN A 419 -27.06 -24.58 3.40
CA ASN A 419 -27.94 -24.62 4.57
C ASN A 419 -27.31 -23.89 5.77
N PRO A 420 -27.46 -22.56 5.88
CA PRO A 420 -27.08 -21.84 7.08
C PRO A 420 -28.04 -22.25 8.21
N ARG A 421 -27.58 -23.11 9.13
CA ARG A 421 -28.37 -23.53 10.31
C ARG A 421 -28.18 -22.58 11.49
#